data_AF-A0A388NR75-F1
#
_entry.id   AF-A0A388NR75-F1
#
_cell.length_a   1.000
_cell.length_b   1.000
_cell.length_c   1.000
_cell.angle_alpha   90.00
_cell.angle_beta   90.00
_cell.angle_gamma   90.00
#
_symmetry.space_group_name_H-M   'P 1'
#
loop_
_entity.id
_entity.type
_entity.pdbx_description
1 polymer ?
#
loop_
_entity_poly.entity_id
_entity_poly.type
_entity_poly.pdbx_seq_one_letter_code
_entity_poly.pdbx_strand_id
1 'polypeptide(L)'
;MALTEKRIAFFDVDNTLLKGSTLFFLGRGMYQRGFFTKKDISAFVLANIRYRLTGKENKEEIARFQNAATDFIKGHNVIEIEKIGQEIYEEYVSPAIWQGTVEIANEHLSKMRKFG
;
A
#
# COMPACT_ATOMS: atom_id res chain seq x y z
N MET A 1 -5.66 -14.66 40.66
CA MET A 1 -4.69 -14.17 39.65
C MET A 1 -5.47 -13.78 38.41
N ALA A 2 -5.49 -12.50 38.06
CA ALA A 2 -6.10 -12.06 36.81
C ALA A 2 -5.23 -12.58 35.65
N LEU A 3 -5.83 -13.31 34.71
CA LEU A 3 -5.19 -13.70 33.47
C LEU A 3 -4.77 -12.41 32.75
N THR A 4 -3.47 -12.22 32.54
CA THR A 4 -2.96 -11.23 31.59
C THR A 4 -3.44 -11.64 30.21
N GLU A 5 -4.60 -11.13 29.80
CA GLU A 5 -5.14 -11.36 28.47
C GLU A 5 -4.21 -10.74 27.44
N LYS A 6 -3.49 -11.60 26.70
CA LYS A 6 -2.79 -11.19 25.49
C LYS A 6 -3.84 -10.75 24.48
N ARG A 7 -3.85 -9.44 24.19
CA ARG A 7 -4.72 -8.84 23.19
C ARG A 7 -3.97 -8.72 21.88
N ILE A 8 -4.71 -8.88 20.78
CA ILE A 8 -4.25 -8.66 19.41
C ILE A 8 -5.19 -7.68 18.72
N ALA A 9 -4.68 -6.88 17.80
CA ALA A 9 -5.47 -5.97 16.99
C ALA A 9 -4.94 -6.01 15.55
N PHE A 10 -5.84 -6.07 14.58
CA PHE A 10 -5.53 -6.09 13.16
C PHE A 10 -6.00 -4.77 12.54
N PHE A 11 -5.11 -4.11 11.81
CA PHE A 11 -5.40 -2.89 11.08
C PHE A 11 -5.10 -3.15 9.62
N ASP A 12 -6.11 -2.99 8.77
CA ASP A 12 -5.88 -2.90 7.33
C ASP A 12 -5.20 -1.57 7.00
N VAL A 13 -4.63 -1.46 5.81
CA VAL A 13 -3.87 -0.28 5.35
C VAL A 13 -4.79 0.64 4.53
N ASP A 14 -5.28 0.14 3.41
CA ASP A 14 -6.06 0.91 2.43
C ASP A 14 -7.46 1.24 2.97
N ASN A 15 -7.87 2.51 2.89
CA ASN A 15 -9.11 3.03 3.47
C ASN A 15 -9.30 2.79 4.99
N THR A 16 -8.26 2.36 5.70
CA THR A 16 -8.26 2.18 7.16
C THR A 16 -7.21 3.09 7.80
N LEU A 17 -5.92 2.85 7.55
CA LEU A 17 -4.83 3.71 8.05
C LEU A 17 -4.61 4.96 7.19
N LEU A 18 -5.03 4.92 5.91
CA LEU A 18 -4.96 6.05 5.00
C LEU A 18 -6.17 6.09 4.05
N LYS A 19 -6.41 7.25 3.46
CA LYS A 19 -7.45 7.46 2.46
C LYS A 19 -6.97 7.02 1.09
N GLY A 20 -7.69 6.09 0.46
CA GLY A 20 -7.37 5.59 -0.87
C GLY A 20 -6.58 4.29 -0.83
N SER A 21 -5.76 4.06 -1.87
CA SER A 21 -5.00 2.83 -2.05
C SER A 21 -3.52 3.10 -2.21
N THR A 22 -2.72 2.43 -1.38
CA THR A 22 -1.26 2.42 -1.47
C THR A 22 -0.77 1.96 -2.84
N LEU A 23 -1.42 0.95 -3.42
CA LEU A 23 -1.06 0.45 -4.74
C LEU A 23 -1.36 1.48 -5.85
N PHE A 24 -2.43 2.27 -5.70
CA PHE A 24 -2.69 3.39 -6.59
C PHE A 24 -1.61 4.47 -6.49
N PHE A 25 -1.18 4.83 -5.27
CA PHE A 25 -0.10 5.80 -5.08
C PHE A 25 1.24 5.31 -5.62
N LEU A 26 1.56 4.03 -5.42
CA LEU A 26 2.72 3.40 -6.02
C LEU A 26 2.67 3.48 -7.55
N GLY A 27 1.58 3.00 -8.17
CA GLY A 27 1.41 3.05 -9.62
C GLY A 27 1.48 4.48 -10.19
N ARG A 28 0.90 5.46 -9.49
CA ARG A 28 0.97 6.89 -9.85
C ARG A 28 2.40 7.43 -9.76
N GLY A 29 3.12 7.11 -8.69
CA GLY A 29 4.49 7.56 -8.49
C GLY A 29 5.46 6.95 -9.51
N MET A 30 5.26 5.67 -9.83
CA MET A 30 6.00 4.96 -10.86
C MET A 30 5.71 5.51 -12.26
N TYR A 31 4.45 5.83 -12.57
CA TYR A 31 4.09 6.49 -13.84
C TYR A 31 4.86 7.78 -14.08
N GLN A 32 4.87 8.66 -13.08
CA GLN A 32 5.45 10.01 -13.22
C GLN A 32 6.96 9.98 -13.39
N ARG A 33 7.60 8.89 -12.95
CA ARG A 33 9.02 8.64 -13.13
C ARG A 33 9.33 7.83 -14.40
N GLY A 34 8.32 7.58 -15.25
CA GLY A 34 8.49 6.95 -16.57
C GLY A 34 8.58 5.42 -16.54
N PHE A 35 8.31 4.78 -15.40
CA PHE A 35 8.42 3.33 -15.25
C PHE A 35 7.29 2.54 -15.90
N PHE A 36 6.16 3.19 -16.20
CA PHE A 36 5.00 2.56 -16.83
C PHE A 36 4.50 3.39 -18.00
N THR A 37 3.97 2.72 -19.03
CA THR A 37 3.27 3.40 -20.12
C THR A 37 1.87 3.80 -19.67
N LYS A 38 1.28 4.80 -20.35
CA LYS A 38 -0.13 5.20 -20.13
C LYS A 38 -1.10 4.00 -20.22
N LYS A 39 -0.77 2.99 -21.02
CA LYS A 39 -1.58 1.78 -21.22
C LYS A 39 -1.48 0.80 -20.04
N ASP A 40 -0.39 0.79 -19.30
CA ASP A 40 -0.22 -0.08 -18.13
C ASP A 40 -0.99 0.47 -16.93
N ILE A 41 -0.92 1.78 -16.71
CA ILE A 41 -1.68 2.44 -15.64
C ILE A 41 -3.18 2.45 -15.89
N SER A 42 -3.64 2.68 -17.12
CA SER A 42 -5.08 2.68 -17.40
C SER A 42 -5.69 1.30 -17.16
N ALA A 43 -4.99 0.23 -17.56
CA ALA A 43 -5.39 -1.14 -17.27
C ALA A 43 -5.43 -1.40 -15.76
N PHE A 44 -4.40 -0.97 -15.04
CA PHE A 44 -4.33 -1.12 -13.59
C PHE A 44 -5.46 -0.37 -12.86
N VAL A 45 -5.70 0.91 -13.19
CA VAL A 45 -6.77 1.71 -12.60
C VAL A 45 -8.13 1.08 -12.87
N LEU A 46 -8.36 0.57 -14.08
CA LEU A 46 -9.60 -0.10 -14.44
C LEU A 46 -9.80 -1.41 -13.65
N ALA A 47 -8.73 -2.21 -13.49
CA ALA A 47 -8.72 -3.41 -12.67
C ALA A 47 -9.11 -3.10 -11.22
N ASN A 48 -8.50 -2.04 -10.66
CA ASN A 48 -8.72 -1.63 -9.28
C ASN A 48 -10.15 -1.11 -9.04
N ILE A 49 -10.70 -0.34 -9.99
CA ILE A 49 -12.11 0.10 -9.94
C ILE A 49 -13.05 -1.12 -10.03
N ARG A 50 -12.79 -2.05 -10.95
CA ARG A 50 -13.58 -3.27 -11.10
C ARG A 50 -13.56 -4.11 -9.82
N TYR A 51 -12.39 -4.31 -9.22
CA TYR A 51 -12.26 -5.03 -7.96
C TYR A 51 -13.10 -4.38 -6.85
N ARG A 52 -12.98 -3.06 -6.67
CA ARG A 52 -13.77 -2.33 -5.66
C ARG A 52 -15.28 -2.44 -5.86
N LEU A 53 -15.75 -2.52 -7.10
CA LEU A 53 -17.18 -2.60 -7.41
C LEU A 53 -17.75 -4.01 -7.38
N THR A 54 -16.94 -5.02 -7.72
CA THR A 54 -17.44 -6.39 -7.99
C THR A 54 -16.85 -7.45 -7.08
N GLY A 55 -15.77 -7.14 -6.34
CA GLY A 55 -14.96 -8.11 -5.61
C GLY A 55 -14.24 -9.13 -6.50
N LYS A 56 -14.32 -8.98 -7.83
CA LYS A 56 -13.73 -9.90 -8.80
C LYS A 56 -12.46 -9.32 -9.37
N GLU A 57 -11.42 -10.15 -9.35
CA GLU A 57 -10.12 -9.84 -9.92
C GLU A 57 -10.00 -10.43 -11.33
N ASN A 58 -9.48 -9.63 -12.28
CA ASN A 58 -9.05 -10.16 -13.57
C ASN A 58 -7.59 -10.63 -13.44
N LYS A 59 -7.40 -11.95 -13.41
CA LYS A 59 -6.07 -12.58 -13.24
C LYS A 59 -5.06 -12.16 -14.32
N GLU A 60 -5.51 -11.89 -15.54
CA GLU A 60 -4.63 -11.47 -16.64
C GLU A 60 -4.10 -10.05 -16.44
N GLU A 61 -4.94 -9.14 -15.94
CA GLU A 61 -4.53 -7.76 -15.63
C GLU A 61 -3.54 -7.73 -14.46
N ILE A 62 -3.78 -8.56 -13.44
CA ILE A 62 -2.85 -8.72 -12.31
C ILE A 62 -1.52 -9.28 -12.76
N ALA A 63 -1.52 -10.35 -13.57
CA ALA A 63 -0.29 -10.96 -14.06
C ALA A 63 0.54 -9.98 -14.91
N ARG A 64 -0.12 -9.19 -15.77
CA ARG A 64 0.57 -8.17 -16.56
C ARG A 64 1.19 -7.09 -15.67
N PHE A 65 0.48 -6.64 -14.62
CA PHE A 65 1.02 -5.67 -13.67
C PHE A 65 2.19 -6.24 -12.88
N GLN A 66 2.08 -7.47 -12.38
CA GLN A 66 3.15 -8.16 -11.66
C GLN A 66 4.39 -8.36 -12.53
N ASN A 67 4.21 -8.73 -13.80
CA ASN A 67 5.33 -8.85 -14.74
C ASN A 67 5.99 -7.49 -14.98
N ALA A 68 5.23 -6.43 -15.22
CA ALA A 68 5.78 -5.08 -15.38
C ALA A 68 6.53 -4.59 -14.13
N ALA A 69 5.99 -4.88 -12.93
CA ALA A 69 6.65 -4.57 -11.66
C ALA A 69 7.92 -5.43 -11.44
N THR A 70 7.90 -6.70 -11.86
CA THR A 70 9.05 -7.60 -11.75
C THR A 70 10.15 -7.21 -12.73
N ASP A 71 9.79 -6.87 -13.96
CA ASP A 71 10.71 -6.33 -14.97
C ASP A 71 11.31 -5.00 -14.51
N PHE A 72 10.55 -4.20 -13.76
CA PHE A 72 11.08 -3.02 -13.07
C PHE A 72 12.06 -3.37 -11.95
N ILE A 73 11.76 -4.33 -11.06
CA ILE A 73 12.73 -4.73 -10.02
C ILE A 73 13.99 -5.32 -10.67
N LYS A 74 13.84 -5.99 -11.81
CA LYS A 74 14.90 -6.66 -12.55
C LYS A 74 15.78 -5.64 -13.29
N GLY A 75 16.80 -5.14 -12.59
CA GLY A 75 17.83 -4.26 -13.16
C GLY A 75 18.07 -2.99 -12.35
N HIS A 76 17.19 -2.71 -11.39
CA HIS A 76 17.33 -1.58 -10.48
C HIS A 76 17.97 -2.00 -9.16
N ASN A 77 18.81 -1.12 -8.60
CA ASN A 77 19.44 -1.36 -7.30
C ASN A 77 18.38 -1.27 -6.20
N VAL A 78 18.44 -2.12 -5.17
CA VAL A 78 17.56 -2.05 -3.99
C VAL A 78 17.52 -0.64 -3.39
N ILE A 79 18.66 0.05 -3.34
CA ILE A 79 18.79 1.42 -2.85
C ILE A 79 17.95 2.39 -3.69
N GLU A 80 17.90 2.20 -5.01
CA GLU A 80 17.11 3.02 -5.91
C GLU A 80 15.61 2.79 -5.70
N ILE A 81 15.21 1.51 -5.55
CA ILE A 81 13.83 1.13 -5.27
C ILE A 81 13.37 1.71 -3.93
N GLU A 82 14.20 1.61 -2.89
CA GLU A 82 13.94 2.19 -1.58
C GLU A 82 13.77 3.70 -1.66
N LYS A 83 14.66 4.39 -2.38
CA LYS A 83 14.56 5.84 -2.60
C LYS A 83 13.25 6.22 -3.30
N ILE A 84 12.88 5.51 -4.37
CA ILE A 84 11.61 5.75 -5.07
C ILE A 84 10.42 5.52 -4.14
N GLY A 85 10.45 4.44 -3.34
CA GLY A 85 9.41 4.15 -2.35
C GLY A 85 9.26 5.27 -1.32
N GLN A 86 10.37 5.78 -0.81
CA GLN A 86 10.39 6.89 0.14
C GLN A 86 9.83 8.18 -0.46
N GLU A 87 10.23 8.53 -1.69
CA GLU A 87 9.69 9.71 -2.38
C GLU A 87 8.17 9.59 -2.60
N ILE A 88 7.69 8.41 -3.02
CA ILE A 88 6.25 8.15 -3.21
C ILE A 88 5.50 8.24 -1.87
N TYR A 89 6.11 7.74 -0.79
CA TYR A 89 5.53 7.85 0.54
C TYR A 89 5.34 9.31 0.93
N GLU A 90 6.40 10.12 0.82
CA GLU A 90 6.36 11.54 1.18
C GLU A 90 5.37 12.33 0.32
N GLU A 91 5.35 12.06 -0.98
CA GLU A 91 4.54 12.80 -1.96
C GLU A 91 3.05 12.44 -1.90
N TYR A 92 2.71 11.17 -1.66
CA TYR A 92 1.34 10.67 -1.84
C TYR A 92 0.76 9.95 -0.63
N VAL A 93 1.54 9.14 0.08
CA VAL A 93 1.01 8.32 1.18
C VAL A 93 0.88 9.15 2.45
N SER A 94 1.93 9.86 2.87
CA SER A 94 1.96 10.66 4.08
C SER A 94 0.81 11.68 4.14
N PRO A 95 0.48 12.43 3.07
CA PRO A 95 -0.65 13.36 3.08
C PRO A 95 -2.02 12.67 3.16
N ALA A 96 -2.10 11.38 2.86
CA ALA A 96 -3.33 10.60 2.86
C ALA A 96 -3.60 9.86 4.18
N ILE A 97 -2.67 9.89 5.14
CA ILE A 97 -2.80 9.17 6.41
C ILE A 97 -3.98 9.69 7.24
N TRP A 98 -4.75 8.76 7.81
CA TRP A 98 -5.77 9.05 8.81
C TRP A 98 -5.11 9.09 10.19
N GLN A 99 -4.80 10.30 10.66
CA GLN A 99 -4.12 10.47 11.95
C GLN A 99 -4.88 9.82 13.11
N GLY A 100 -6.22 9.89 13.12
CA GLY A 100 -7.04 9.25 14.16
C GLY A 100 -6.91 7.71 14.18
N THR A 101 -6.84 7.05 13.01
CA THR A 101 -6.64 5.58 12.98
C THR A 101 -5.23 5.21 13.46
N VAL A 102 -4.23 6.02 13.09
CA VAL A 102 -2.85 5.84 13.57
C VAL A 102 -2.77 6.00 15.10
N GLU A 103 -3.49 6.95 15.68
CA GLU A 103 -3.57 7.12 17.14
C GLU A 103 -4.17 5.89 17.84
N ILE A 104 -5.24 5.32 17.29
CA ILE A 104 -5.85 4.07 17.80
C ILE A 104 -4.84 2.92 17.75
N ALA A 105 -4.13 2.75 16.61
CA ALA A 105 -3.11 1.71 16.48
C ALA A 105 -1.96 1.90 17.50
N ASN A 106 -1.52 3.15 17.70
CA ASN A 106 -0.50 3.49 18.71
C ASN A 106 -0.98 3.22 20.14
N GLU A 107 -2.25 3.47 20.44
CA GLU A 107 -2.84 3.14 21.74
C GLU A 107 -2.77 1.63 22.01
N HIS A 108 -3.14 0.80 21.02
CA HIS A 108 -3.03 -0.65 21.11
C HIS A 108 -1.58 -1.10 21.34
N LEU A 109 -0.60 -0.56 20.60
CA LEU A 109 0.83 -0.84 20.79
C LEU A 109 1.33 -0.44 22.20
N SER A 110 0.92 0.74 22.67
CA SER A 110 1.30 1.24 23.99
C SER A 110 0.79 0.36 25.13
N LYS A 111 -0.45 -0.15 24.98
CA LYS A 111 -1.05 -1.09 25.93
C LYS A 111 -0.30 -2.41 25.90
N MET A 112 0.10 -2.93 24.74
CA MET A 112 0.89 -4.17 24.64
C MET A 112 2.27 -4.06 25.29
N ARG A 113 3.01 -2.95 25.08
CA ARG A 113 4.35 -2.74 25.68
C ARG A 113 4.34 -2.68 27.21
N LYS A 114 3.21 -2.35 27.85
CA LYS A 114 3.08 -2.32 29.32
C LYS A 114 2.94 -3.70 29.96
N PHE A 115 2.77 -4.76 29.16
CA PHE A 115 2.65 -6.15 29.63
C PHE A 115 3.85 -7.03 29.24
N GLY A 116 4.92 -6.45 28.69
CA GLY A 116 6.15 -7.13 28.31
C GLY A 116 7.27 -6.95 29.32
#